data_AF-A0A7Z9YAN2-F1
#
_entry.id   AF-A0A7Z9YAN2-F1
#
_cell.length_a   1.000
_cell.length_b   1.000
_cell.length_c   1.000
_cell.angle_alpha   90.00
_cell.angle_beta   90.00
_cell.angle_gamma   90.00
#
_symmetry.space_group_name_H-M   'P 1'
#
loop_
_entity.id
_entity.type
_entity.pdbx_description
1 polymer ?
#
loop_
_entity_poly.entity_id
_entity_poly.type
_entity_poly.pdbx_seq_one_letter_code
_entity_poly.pdbx_strand_id
1 'polypeptide(L)'
;MANHCIRVGLERNITSRLRLSNEVYHEPTRCGLHMWYVLSAIEVATSILKNYRRATRKGKRARKPYAKRLMAKIGNQGYRVIGGHLRIPIRPREYFHVPPH
;
A
#
# COMPACT_ATOMS: atom_id res chain seq x y z
N MET A 1 -0.31 -4.64 -5.45
CA MET A 1 -1.28 -3.60 -5.02
C MET A 1 -0.74 -2.18 -5.12
N ALA A 2 0.41 -1.82 -4.53
CA ALA A 2 0.95 -0.44 -4.57
C ALA A 2 1.07 0.15 -6.00
N ASN A 3 1.58 -0.61 -6.98
CA ASN A 3 1.70 -0.12 -8.36
C ASN A 3 0.36 0.07 -9.07
N HIS A 4 -0.65 -0.72 -8.70
CA HIS A 4 -2.02 -0.50 -9.16
C HIS A 4 -2.54 0.85 -8.61
N CYS A 5 -2.38 1.12 -7.31
CA CYS A 5 -2.77 2.40 -6.71
C CYS A 5 -2.02 3.59 -7.35
N ILE A 6 -0.73 3.44 -7.68
CA ILE A 6 0.05 4.47 -8.39
C ILE A 6 -0.54 4.74 -9.77
N ARG A 7 -0.86 3.69 -10.53
CA ARG A 7 -1.45 3.81 -11.86
C ARG A 7 -2.80 4.55 -11.81
N VAL A 8 -3.71 4.11 -10.94
CA VAL A 8 -5.03 4.77 -10.75
C VAL A 8 -4.86 6.23 -10.34
N GLY A 9 -3.92 6.52 -9.43
CA GLY A 9 -3.64 7.88 -8.97
C GLY A 9 -3.04 8.79 -10.04
N LEU A 10 -2.31 8.25 -11.02
CA LEU A 10 -1.83 8.99 -12.18
C LEU A 10 -2.95 9.22 -13.21
N GLU A 11 -3.67 8.16 -13.59
CA GLU A 11 -4.74 8.20 -14.60
C GLU A 11 -5.85 9.17 -14.21
N ARG A 12 -6.29 9.13 -12.95
CA ARG A 12 -7.35 10.00 -12.42
C ARG A 12 -6.83 11.29 -11.78
N ASN A 13 -5.52 11.54 -11.87
CA ASN A 13 -4.83 12.68 -11.27
C ASN A 13 -5.17 12.94 -9.77
N ILE A 14 -5.25 11.88 -8.97
CA ILE A 14 -5.68 11.97 -7.57
C ILE A 14 -4.52 12.41 -6.67
N THR A 15 -4.74 13.46 -5.86
CA THR A 15 -3.74 14.02 -4.93
C THR A 15 -3.98 13.67 -3.47
N SER A 16 -5.23 13.42 -3.10
CA SER A 16 -5.66 13.11 -1.73
C SER A 16 -5.58 11.60 -1.45
N ARG A 17 -5.05 11.24 -0.28
CA ARG A 17 -5.01 9.86 0.22
C ARG A 17 -6.42 9.29 0.37
N LEU A 18 -7.35 10.09 0.89
CA LEU A 18 -8.74 9.67 1.11
C LEU A 18 -9.44 9.37 -0.21
N ARG A 19 -9.25 10.25 -1.21
CA ARG A 19 -9.84 10.06 -2.54
C ARG A 19 -9.25 8.83 -3.24
N LEU A 20 -7.94 8.60 -3.10
CA LEU A 20 -7.30 7.40 -3.64
C LEU A 20 -7.79 6.13 -2.93
N SER A 21 -8.04 6.24 -1.62
CA SER A 21 -8.68 5.17 -0.86
C SER A 21 -10.03 4.86 -1.45
N ASN A 22 -10.99 5.80 -1.47
CA ASN A 22 -12.34 5.54 -1.97
C ASN A 22 -12.38 4.90 -3.36
N GLU A 23 -11.46 5.29 -4.25
CA GLU A 23 -11.38 4.74 -5.60
C GLU A 23 -10.83 3.31 -5.65
N VAL A 24 -9.83 3.01 -4.82
CA VAL A 24 -9.18 1.69 -4.80
C VAL A 24 -9.80 0.77 -3.74
N TYR A 25 -10.68 1.28 -2.86
CA TYR A 25 -11.23 0.57 -1.71
C TYR A 25 -12.25 -0.50 -2.10
N HIS A 26 -12.86 -0.40 -3.29
CA HIS A 26 -13.79 -1.40 -3.80
C HIS A 26 -13.10 -2.55 -4.56
N GLU A 27 -11.87 -2.34 -5.03
CA GLU A 27 -11.05 -3.37 -5.68
C GLU A 27 -10.49 -4.50 -4.79
N PRO A 28 -10.21 -4.36 -3.48
CA PRO A 28 -9.51 -5.36 -2.69
C PRO A 28 -10.29 -6.65 -2.48
N THR A 29 -11.61 -6.61 -2.63
CA THR A 29 -12.47 -7.80 -2.66
C THR A 29 -12.01 -8.78 -3.75
N ARG A 30 -11.37 -8.30 -4.83
CA ARG A 30 -10.78 -9.15 -5.88
C ARG A 30 -9.48 -9.84 -5.49
N CYS A 31 -8.73 -9.33 -4.51
CA CYS A 31 -7.42 -9.90 -4.15
C CYS A 31 -7.47 -10.79 -2.89
N GLY A 32 -8.58 -10.79 -2.14
CA GLY A 32 -8.74 -11.57 -0.91
C GLY A 32 -7.76 -11.20 0.20
N LEU A 33 -7.11 -10.04 0.11
CA LEU A 33 -6.12 -9.57 1.07
C LEU A 33 -6.78 -8.82 2.23
N HIS A 34 -6.18 -8.91 3.40
CA HIS A 34 -6.59 -8.11 4.55
C HIS A 34 -6.56 -6.59 4.24
N MET A 35 -7.56 -5.85 4.73
CA MET A 35 -7.76 -4.42 4.46
C MET A 35 -6.51 -3.56 4.77
N TRP A 36 -5.75 -3.93 5.81
CA TRP A 36 -4.49 -3.29 6.17
C TRP A 36 -3.47 -3.23 5.03
N TYR A 37 -3.37 -4.28 4.19
CA TYR A 37 -2.43 -4.28 3.06
C TYR A 37 -2.82 -3.26 1.98
N VAL A 38 -4.12 -3.01 1.82
CA VAL A 38 -4.64 -2.02 0.89
C VAL A 38 -4.30 -0.62 1.39
N LEU A 39 -4.58 -0.34 2.66
CA LEU A 39 -4.29 0.95 3.27
C LEU A 39 -2.79 1.27 3.24
N SER A 40 -1.95 0.27 3.53
CA SER A 40 -0.50 0.33 3.42
C SER A 40 -0.05 0.65 1.98
N ALA A 41 -0.61 -0.05 0.99
CA ALA A 41 -0.33 0.19 -0.42
C ALA A 41 -0.74 1.59 -0.87
N ILE A 42 -1.90 2.10 -0.42
CA ILE A 42 -2.39 3.46 -0.69
C ILE A 42 -1.44 4.50 -0.09
N GLU A 43 -0.95 4.29 1.13
CA GLU A 43 0.00 5.19 1.78
C GLU A 43 1.31 5.30 0.98
N VAL A 44 1.89 4.15 0.63
CA VAL A 44 3.12 4.10 -0.18
C VAL A 44 2.91 4.75 -1.54
N ALA A 45 1.81 4.43 -2.23
CA ALA A 45 1.48 5.01 -3.53
C ALA A 45 1.31 6.53 -3.45
N THR A 46 0.63 7.04 -2.42
CA THR A 46 0.42 8.47 -2.22
C THR A 46 1.75 9.21 -2.01
N SER A 47 2.67 8.63 -1.23
CA SER A 47 4.01 9.19 -1.01
C SER A 47 4.82 9.26 -2.31
N ILE A 48 4.80 8.18 -3.09
CA ILE A 48 5.47 8.10 -4.40
C ILE A 48 4.90 9.15 -5.37
N LEU A 49 3.57 9.27 -5.47
CA LEU A 49 2.89 10.25 -6.33
C LEU A 49 3.22 11.69 -5.92
N LYS A 50 3.27 11.99 -4.61
CA LYS A 50 3.66 13.31 -4.10
C LYS A 50 5.10 13.64 -4.50
N ASN A 51 6.03 12.71 -4.33
CA ASN A 51 7.42 12.90 -4.71
C ASN A 51 7.59 13.10 -6.21
N TYR A 52 6.89 12.30 -7.02
CA TYR A 52 6.84 12.44 -8.47
C TYR A 52 6.38 13.84 -8.89
N ARG A 53 5.22 14.29 -8.38
CA ARG A 53 4.68 15.62 -8.67
C ARG A 53 5.62 16.75 -8.22
N ARG A 54 6.26 16.59 -7.06
CA ARG A 54 7.25 17.56 -6.56
C ARG A 54 8.47 17.64 -7.47
N ALA A 55 8.95 16.52 -8.00
CA ALA A 55 10.05 16.48 -8.94
C ALA A 55 9.66 17.12 -10.28
N THR A 56 8.48 16.81 -10.82
CA THR A 56 7.96 17.41 -12.06
C THR A 56 7.82 18.93 -11.95
N ARG A 57 7.30 19.45 -10.84
CA ARG A 57 7.19 20.90 -10.60
C ARG A 57 8.53 21.62 -10.56
N LYS A 58 9.62 20.92 -10.20
CA LYS A 58 10.98 21.46 -10.18
C LYS A 58 11.68 21.38 -11.55
N GLY A 59 10.96 21.07 -12.62
CA GLY A 59 11.52 20.93 -13.97
C GLY A 59 12.40 19.69 -14.15
N LYS A 60 12.45 18.77 -13.16
CA LYS A 60 13.18 17.51 -13.32
C LYS A 60 12.37 16.59 -14.23
N ARG A 61 13.02 16.01 -15.25
CA ARG A 61 12.45 14.90 -16.05
C ARG A 61 12.21 13.69 -15.15
N ALA A 62 11.04 13.66 -14.51
CA ALA A 62 10.64 12.57 -13.65
C ALA A 62 10.05 11.45 -14.51
N ARG A 63 10.64 10.25 -14.44
CA ARG A 63 10.10 9.05 -15.08
C ARG A 63 8.78 8.64 -14.39
N LYS A 64 7.88 7.95 -15.12
CA LYS A 64 6.64 7.40 -14.55
C LYS A 64 6.95 6.67 -13.22
N PRO A 65 6.29 7.06 -12.12
CA PRO A 65 6.60 6.51 -10.81
C PRO A 65 6.18 5.04 -10.70
N TYR A 66 6.98 4.26 -9.98
CA TYR A 66 6.72 2.84 -9.72
C TYR A 66 7.39 2.43 -8.40
N ALA A 67 6.73 1.58 -7.61
CA ALA A 67 7.31 0.98 -6.42
C ALA A 67 8.25 -0.16 -6.83
N LYS A 68 9.56 0.10 -6.75
CA LYS A 68 10.61 -0.86 -7.15
C LYS A 68 10.81 -2.01 -6.16
N ARG A 69 10.55 -1.79 -4.87
CA ARG A 69 10.75 -2.78 -3.81
C ARG A 69 9.41 -3.35 -3.38
N LEU A 70 9.32 -4.68 -3.27
CA LEU A 70 8.21 -5.35 -2.60
C LEU A 70 8.27 -4.99 -1.12
N MET A 71 7.24 -4.30 -0.63
CA MET A 71 7.15 -3.86 0.76
C MET A 71 5.71 -4.02 1.23
N ALA A 72 5.56 -4.47 2.47
CA ALA A 72 4.31 -4.45 3.21
C ALA A 72 4.55 -3.70 4.51
N LYS A 73 3.82 -2.62 4.76
CA LYS A 73 3.77 -2.00 6.09
C LYS A 73 2.57 -2.54 6.82
N ILE A 74 2.79 -3.01 8.04
CA ILE A 74 1.74 -3.53 8.91
C ILE A 74 1.77 -2.65 10.17
N GLY A 75 0.62 -2.08 10.51
CA GLY A 75 0.47 -1.31 11.75
C GLY A 75 0.45 -2.22 12.97
N ASN A 76 0.55 -1.63 14.16
CA ASN A 76 0.42 -2.32 15.46
C ASN A 76 -0.86 -3.17 15.58
N GLN A 77 -1.96 -2.74 14.95
CA GLN A 77 -3.24 -3.47 14.92
C GLN A 77 -3.31 -4.56 13.83
N GLY A 78 -2.26 -4.69 13.00
CA GLY A 78 -2.22 -5.59 11.85
C GLY A 78 -1.49 -6.89 12.12
N TYR A 79 -0.99 -7.12 13.33
CA TYR A 79 -0.36 -8.35 13.77
C TYR A 79 -0.71 -8.65 15.22
N ARG A 80 -0.50 -9.89 15.67
CA ARG A 80 -0.65 -10.28 17.07
C ARG A 80 0.49 -11.18 17.49
N VAL A 81 1.01 -11.00 18.70
CA VAL A 81 1.98 -11.94 19.27
C VAL A 81 1.18 -13.00 20.02
N ILE A 82 1.36 -14.28 19.66
CA ILE A 82 0.71 -15.42 20.30
C ILE A 82 1.74 -16.52 20.50
N GLY A 83 1.93 -16.97 21.75
CA GLY A 83 2.85 -18.05 22.09
C GLY A 83 4.30 -17.76 21.67
N GLY A 84 4.75 -16.51 21.81
CA GLY A 84 6.08 -16.07 21.37
C GLY A 84 6.19 -15.77 19.87
N HIS A 85 5.25 -16.19 19.04
CA HIS A 85 5.31 -15.98 17.60
C HIS A 85 4.55 -14.73 17.16
N LEU A 86 5.11 -14.01 16.18
CA LEU A 86 4.42 -12.92 15.49
C LEU A 86 3.47 -13.51 14.44
N ARG A 87 2.17 -13.32 14.64
CA ARG A 87 1.10 -13.76 13.74
C ARG A 87 0.61 -12.59 12.89
N ILE A 88 0.72 -12.72 11.59
CA ILE A 88 0.30 -11.71 10.60
C ILE A 88 -0.83 -12.31 9.75
N PRO A 89 -2.03 -11.72 9.68
CA PRO A 89 -3.09 -12.20 8.81
C PRO A 89 -2.73 -11.95 7.36
N ILE A 90 -2.82 -12.95 6.49
CA ILE A 90 -2.71 -12.79 5.03
C ILE A 90 -4.13 -12.64 4.45
N ARG A 91 -5.02 -13.57 4.79
CA ARG A 91 -6.43 -13.65 4.39
C ARG A 91 -7.29 -14.04 5.59
N PRO A 92 -8.64 -13.99 5.49
CA PRO A 92 -9.50 -14.51 6.54
C PRO A 92 -9.09 -15.95 6.91
N ARG A 93 -8.78 -16.17 8.20
CA ARG A 93 -8.34 -17.46 8.75
C ARG A 93 -6.97 -17.98 8.26
N GLU A 94 -6.23 -17.22 7.46
CA GLU A 94 -4.90 -17.58 6.96
C GLU A 94 -3.84 -16.64 7.58
N TYR A 95 -2.84 -17.21 8.24
CA TYR A 95 -1.86 -16.44 9.00
C TYR A 95 -0.42 -16.86 8.68
N PHE A 96 0.44 -15.86 8.58
CA PHE A 96 1.88 -16.02 8.54
C PHE A 96 2.44 -15.94 9.96
N HIS A 97 3.30 -16.88 10.32
CA HIS A 97 3.95 -16.93 11.63
C HIS A 97 5.44 -16.64 11.46
N VAL A 98 5.94 -15.66 12.21
CA VAL A 98 7.37 -15.34 12.27
C VAL A 98 7.87 -15.67 13.67
N PRO A 99 8.89 -16.54 13.81
CA PRO A 99 9.52 -16.78 15.10
C PRO A 99 10.28 -15.53 15.59
N PRO A 100 10.30 -15.28 16.90
CA PRO A 100 11.18 -14.29 17.48
C PRO A 100 12.63 -14.77 17.31
N HIS A 101 13.54 -13.84 17.06
CA HIS A 101 14.98 -14.09 16.88
C HIS A 101 15.67 -14.16 18.24
#